data_AF-A0AAJ7S4V1-F1
#
_entry.id   AF-A0AAJ7S4V1-F1
#
_cell.length_a   1.000
_cell.length_b   1.000
_cell.length_c   1.000
_cell.angle_alpha   90.00
_cell.angle_beta   90.00
_cell.angle_gamma   90.00
#
_symmetry.space_group_name_H-M   'P 1'
#
loop_
_entity.id
_entity.type
_entity.pdbx_description
1 polymer ?
#
loop_
_entity_poly.entity_id
_entity_poly.type
_entity_poly.pdbx_seq_one_letter_code
_entity_poly.pdbx_strand_id
1 'polypeptide(L)'
;MGCSHDQEDISGCKPKDTDDSYFLMSPIVYIYSIRWSPCSRKYVTDFLQSGLGECLNDDPRNPPERFKYPNMLAGAMYDGDFQCQMTFPGSQHCLMSRLYHQH
;
A
#
# COMPACT_ATOMS: atom_id res chain seq x y z
N MET A 1 10.73 5.10 7.79
CA MET A 1 10.99 4.28 8.99
C MET A 1 12.06 3.21 8.74
N GLY A 2 13.06 3.45 7.86
CA GLY A 2 14.28 2.64 7.73
C GLY A 2 14.16 1.17 7.28
N CYS A 3 12.97 0.61 7.04
CA CYS A 3 12.82 -0.79 6.66
C CYS A 3 13.56 -1.12 5.35
N SER A 4 14.38 -2.16 5.37
CA SER A 4 14.95 -2.75 4.15
C SER A 4 13.89 -3.56 3.40
N HIS A 5 14.19 -3.91 2.14
CA HIS A 5 13.36 -4.85 1.39
C HIS A 5 13.39 -6.25 2.03
N ASP A 6 12.25 -6.94 1.99
CA ASP A 6 12.08 -8.33 2.43
C ASP A 6 12.84 -9.28 1.47
N GLN A 7 14.15 -9.37 1.67
CA GLN A 7 15.05 -10.31 1.02
C GLN A 7 15.80 -11.11 2.10
N GLU A 8 15.99 -12.40 1.87
CA GLU A 8 16.49 -13.34 2.90
C GLU A 8 17.95 -13.02 3.29
N ASP A 9 18.75 -12.56 2.34
CA ASP A 9 20.15 -12.15 2.52
C ASP A 9 20.31 -10.74 3.15
N ILE A 10 19.29 -9.88 3.06
CA ILE A 10 19.34 -8.50 3.58
C ILE A 10 18.63 -8.37 4.92
N SER A 11 17.38 -8.85 4.99
CA SER A 11 16.47 -8.66 6.13
C SER A 11 16.24 -9.93 6.95
N GLY A 12 16.61 -11.09 6.42
CA GLY A 12 16.24 -12.40 6.96
C GLY A 12 14.81 -12.85 6.64
N CYS A 13 14.00 -12.02 5.97
CA CYS A 13 12.66 -12.38 5.52
C CYS A 13 12.61 -12.66 4.03
N LYS A 14 11.83 -13.67 3.65
CA LYS A 14 11.46 -13.92 2.26
C LYS A 14 10.45 -12.86 1.78
N PRO A 15 10.41 -12.56 0.47
CA PRO A 15 9.51 -11.53 -0.07
C PRO A 15 8.02 -11.92 -0.05
N LYS A 16 7.72 -13.21 0.14
CA LYS A 16 6.36 -13.76 0.13
C LYS A 16 5.97 -14.39 1.47
N ASP A 17 4.68 -14.33 1.76
CA ASP A 17 4.01 -15.03 2.85
C ASP A 17 3.71 -16.49 2.46
N THR A 18 3.20 -17.26 3.42
CA THR A 18 2.83 -18.68 3.29
C THR A 18 1.73 -18.97 2.28
N ASP A 19 0.93 -17.96 1.91
CA ASP A 19 -0.11 -18.03 0.87
C ASP A 19 0.37 -17.51 -0.49
N ASP A 20 1.70 -17.42 -0.68
CA ASP A 20 2.38 -16.88 -1.86
C ASP A 20 2.12 -15.40 -2.17
N SER A 21 1.39 -14.68 -1.31
CA SER A 21 1.23 -13.23 -1.42
C SER A 21 2.53 -12.50 -1.10
N TYR A 22 2.81 -11.40 -1.79
CA TYR A 22 4.00 -10.58 -1.51
C TYR A 22 3.75 -9.65 -0.33
N PHE A 23 4.72 -9.56 0.59
CA PHE A 23 4.69 -8.57 1.67
C PHE A 23 4.86 -7.15 1.14
N LEU A 24 4.42 -6.16 1.92
CA LEU A 24 4.49 -4.74 1.56
C LEU A 24 5.92 -4.25 1.28
N MET A 25 6.90 -4.79 2.01
CA MET A 25 8.32 -4.42 1.82
C MET A 25 9.06 -5.39 0.88
N SER A 26 8.35 -6.27 0.16
CA SER A 26 8.92 -7.04 -0.94
C SER A 26 9.63 -6.12 -1.95
N PRO A 27 10.75 -6.56 -2.59
CA PRO A 27 11.35 -5.83 -3.71
C PRO A 27 10.46 -5.80 -4.97
N ILE A 28 9.40 -6.62 -5.00
CA ILE A 28 8.42 -6.71 -6.08
C ILE A 28 7.05 -6.32 -5.54
N VAL A 29 6.41 -5.35 -6.20
CA VAL A 29 5.01 -4.98 -5.95
C VAL A 29 4.10 -5.95 -6.69
N TYR A 30 3.07 -6.45 -6.00
CA TYR A 30 2.06 -7.32 -6.60
C TYR A 30 0.65 -6.92 -6.18
N ILE A 31 -0.34 -7.39 -6.95
CA ILE A 31 -1.74 -7.21 -6.57
C ILE A 31 -1.98 -7.86 -5.20
N TYR A 32 -2.60 -7.12 -4.28
CA TYR A 32 -2.88 -7.54 -2.90
C TYR A 32 -1.69 -7.65 -1.93
N SER A 33 -0.59 -6.92 -2.16
CA SER A 33 0.47 -6.74 -1.15
C SER A 33 0.03 -5.86 0.04
N ILE A 34 -0.72 -6.45 0.99
CA ILE A 34 -1.34 -5.71 2.11
C ILE A 34 -0.76 -6.04 3.49
N ARG A 35 0.11 -7.06 3.60
CA ARG A 35 0.67 -7.52 4.88
C ARG A 35 2.12 -7.07 5.05
N TRP A 36 2.49 -6.70 6.26
CA TRP A 36 3.90 -6.49 6.64
C TRP A 36 4.54 -7.84 6.97
N SER A 37 5.82 -8.02 6.64
CA SER A 37 6.58 -9.21 7.08
C SER A 37 6.90 -9.14 8.58
N PRO A 38 7.27 -10.27 9.23
CA PRO A 38 7.79 -10.26 10.59
C PRO A 38 9.02 -9.35 10.77
N CYS A 39 9.94 -9.32 9.79
CA CYS A 39 11.14 -8.49 9.84
C CYS A 39 10.81 -7.00 9.77
N SER A 40 9.90 -6.62 8.87
CA SER A 40 9.43 -5.23 8.77
C SER A 40 8.74 -4.76 10.06
N ARG A 41 7.86 -5.58 10.64
CA ARG A 41 7.21 -5.26 11.93
C ARG A 41 8.21 -5.09 13.07
N LYS A 42 9.19 -5.99 13.16
CA LYS A 42 10.27 -5.90 14.15
C LYS A 42 11.07 -4.62 13.94
N TYR A 43 11.47 -4.32 12.71
CA TYR A 43 12.26 -3.13 12.41
C TYR A 43 11.56 -1.83 12.79
N VAL A 44 10.28 -1.66 12.41
CA VAL A 44 9.50 -0.46 12.79
C VAL A 44 9.40 -0.34 14.31
N THR A 45 9.22 -1.46 15.01
CA THR A 45 9.14 -1.48 16.47
C THR A 45 10.47 -1.04 17.11
N ASP A 46 11.59 -1.63 16.68
CA ASP A 46 12.93 -1.29 17.17
C ASP A 46 13.29 0.18 16.84
N PHE A 47 12.89 0.68 15.65
CA PHE A 47 13.07 2.08 15.25
C PHE A 47 12.35 3.04 16.21
N LEU A 48 11.09 2.76 16.55
CA LEU A 48 10.34 3.61 17.49
C LEU A 48 10.88 3.48 18.92
N GLN A 49 11.19 2.27 19.39
CA GLN A 49 11.68 2.02 20.75
C GLN A 49 13.08 2.58 21.03
N SER A 50 13.90 2.74 20.00
CA SER A 50 15.23 3.37 20.11
C SER A 50 15.18 4.91 20.18
N GLY A 51 14.00 5.52 20.10
CA GLY A 51 13.82 6.98 20.11
C GLY A 51 14.15 7.64 18.76
N LEU A 52 14.34 6.88 17.69
CA LEU A 52 14.55 7.45 16.35
C LEU A 52 13.27 8.07 15.77
N GLY A 53 12.12 7.79 16.38
CA GLY A 53 10.80 8.33 16.02
C GLY A 53 10.27 9.42 16.95
N GLU A 54 11.08 10.01 17.84
CA GLU A 54 10.60 10.99 18.82
C GLU A 54 9.85 12.18 18.20
N CYS A 55 10.23 12.60 16.98
CA CYS A 55 9.56 13.66 16.24
C CYS A 55 8.18 13.28 15.68
N LEU A 56 7.68 12.06 15.93
CA LEU A 56 6.35 11.61 15.52
C LEU A 56 5.35 11.64 16.69
N ASN A 57 5.80 12.03 17.88
CA ASN A 57 4.98 12.03 19.10
C ASN A 57 4.16 13.31 19.28
N ASP A 58 4.40 14.35 18.48
CA ASP A 58 3.61 15.59 18.55
C ASP A 58 2.26 15.42 17.83
N ASP A 59 1.19 15.78 18.54
CA ASP A 59 -0.14 15.85 17.94
C ASP A 59 -0.19 17.01 16.94
N PRO A 60 -0.54 16.76 15.65
CA PRO A 60 -0.77 17.81 14.68
C PRO A 60 -2.03 18.60 15.06
N ARG A 61 -1.87 19.57 15.97
CA ARG A 61 -2.92 20.46 16.50
C ARG A 61 -3.87 20.93 15.39
N ASN A 62 -5.13 20.48 15.43
CA ASN A 62 -6.22 20.87 14.53
C ASN A 62 -5.83 20.87 13.04
N PRO A 63 -5.70 19.68 12.40
CA PRO A 63 -5.36 19.63 10.99
C PRO A 63 -6.44 20.36 10.17
N PRO A 64 -6.05 21.23 9.22
CA PRO A 64 -7.00 21.89 8.33
C PRO A 64 -7.96 20.88 7.68
N GLU A 65 -9.24 21.25 7.49
CA GLU A 65 -10.28 20.36 6.94
C GLU A 65 -9.86 19.64 5.65
N ARG A 66 -9.06 20.29 4.80
CA ARG A 66 -8.52 19.71 3.56
C ARG A 66 -7.62 18.48 3.75
N PHE A 67 -7.15 18.22 4.97
CA PHE A 67 -6.30 17.06 5.30
C PHE A 67 -7.07 15.95 6.02
N LYS A 68 -8.37 16.12 6.26
CA LYS A 68 -9.18 15.03 6.82
C LYS A 68 -9.29 13.91 5.80
N TYR A 69 -9.03 12.68 6.25
CA TYR A 69 -9.27 11.50 5.44
C TYR A 69 -10.76 11.37 5.12
N PRO A 70 -11.12 10.94 3.90
CA PRO A 70 -12.49 10.67 3.55
C PRO A 70 -13.01 9.46 4.34
N ASN A 71 -14.28 9.51 4.75
CA ASN A 71 -14.95 8.39 5.44
C ASN A 71 -15.46 7.30 4.47
N MET A 72 -15.28 7.49 3.16
CA MET A 72 -15.70 6.55 2.13
C MET A 72 -14.52 5.71 1.65
N LEU A 73 -14.79 4.45 1.33
CA LEU A 73 -13.80 3.58 0.69
C LEU A 73 -13.38 4.16 -0.66
N ALA A 74 -12.11 4.02 -1.03
CA ALA A 74 -11.59 4.54 -2.29
C ALA A 74 -12.40 4.08 -3.51
N GLY A 75 -12.83 2.81 -3.54
CA GLY A 75 -13.66 2.28 -4.63
C GLY A 75 -15.09 2.83 -4.70
N ALA A 76 -15.60 3.45 -3.62
CA ALA A 76 -16.87 4.16 -3.63
C ALA A 76 -16.72 5.62 -4.11
N MET A 77 -15.53 6.19 -3.95
CA MET A 77 -15.19 7.55 -4.42
C MET A 77 -14.70 7.55 -5.87
N TYR A 78 -14.00 6.50 -6.27
CA TYR A 78 -13.31 6.35 -7.53
C TYR A 78 -13.72 5.02 -8.14
N ASP A 79 -14.63 5.06 -9.12
CA ASP A 79 -15.08 3.87 -9.82
C ASP A 79 -13.97 3.29 -10.74
N GLY A 80 -14.30 2.21 -11.45
CA GLY A 80 -13.36 1.54 -12.34
C GLY A 80 -12.86 2.44 -13.48
N ASP A 81 -13.75 3.26 -14.07
CA ASP A 81 -13.37 4.15 -15.18
C ASP A 81 -12.39 5.22 -14.68
N PHE A 82 -12.66 5.81 -13.51
CA PHE A 82 -11.78 6.79 -12.90
C PHE A 82 -10.40 6.21 -12.56
N GLN A 83 -10.35 5.02 -11.95
CA GLN A 83 -9.09 4.35 -11.61
C GLN A 83 -8.27 3.99 -12.86
N CYS A 84 -8.94 3.53 -13.93
CA CYS A 84 -8.30 3.30 -15.22
C CYS A 84 -7.70 4.59 -15.77
N GLN A 85 -8.49 5.66 -15.86
CA GLN A 85 -8.03 6.95 -16.37
C GLN A 85 -6.87 7.54 -15.55
N MET A 86 -6.89 7.38 -14.22
CA MET A 86 -5.82 7.81 -13.33
C MET A 86 -4.50 7.07 -13.62
N THR A 87 -4.57 5.76 -13.87
CA THR A 87 -3.39 4.92 -14.11
C THR A 87 -2.88 5.08 -15.54
N PHE A 88 -3.80 5.10 -16.51
CA PHE A 88 -3.53 5.19 -17.93
C PHE A 88 -4.44 6.27 -18.55
N PRO A 89 -3.93 7.48 -18.82
CA PRO A 89 -4.73 8.58 -19.35
C PRO A 89 -5.48 8.21 -20.64
N GLY A 90 -6.79 8.51 -20.67
CA GLY A 90 -7.66 8.20 -21.81
C GLY A 90 -8.21 6.77 -21.86
N SER A 91 -7.88 5.93 -20.87
CA SER A 91 -8.43 4.58 -20.75
C SER A 91 -9.80 4.56 -20.06
N GLN A 92 -10.50 3.45 -20.23
CA GLN A 92 -11.78 3.14 -19.57
C GLN A 92 -11.72 1.73 -18.99
N HIS A 93 -12.60 1.46 -18.04
CA HIS A 93 -12.74 0.14 -17.44
C HIS A 93 -13.26 -0.87 -18.48
N CYS A 94 -12.51 -1.96 -18.64
CA CYS A 94 -12.87 -3.03 -19.55
C CYS A 94 -13.96 -3.92 -18.94
N LEU A 95 -15.21 -3.62 -19.26
CA LEU A 95 -16.34 -4.47 -18.90
C LEU A 95 -16.43 -5.63 -19.89
N MET A 96 -16.40 -6.88 -19.40
CA MET A 96 -16.54 -8.08 -20.22
C MET A 96 -17.81 -8.05 -21.09
N SER A 97 -18.89 -7.43 -20.62
CA SER A 97 -20.14 -7.24 -21.40
C SER A 97 -20.00 -6.34 -22.63
N ARG A 98 -19.05 -5.39 -22.64
CA ARG A 98 -18.78 -4.52 -23.80
C ARG A 98 -17.96 -5.21 -24.88
N LEU A 99 -17.21 -6.25 -24.55
CA LEU A 99 -16.46 -7.04 -25.53
C LEU A 99 -17.39 -7.95 -26.37
N TYR A 100 -18.50 -8.42 -25.80
CA TYR A 100 -19.47 -9.27 -26.53
C TYR A 100 -20.38 -8.50 -27.50
N HIS A 101 -20.47 -7.17 -27.39
CA HIS A 101 -21.27 -6.34 -28.32
C HIS A 101 -20.44 -5.75 -29.47
N GLN A 102 -19.15 -6.07 -29.55
CA GLN A 102 -18.27 -5.70 -30.67
C GLN A 102 -18.09 -6.84 -31.70
N HIS A 103 -18.85 -7.93 -31.56
CA HIS A 103 -18.97 -9.01 -32.54
C HIS A 103 -20.41 -9.16 -33.03
#